data_AF-A0A7W0TK00-F1
#
_entry.id   AF-A0A7W0TK00-F1
#
_cell.length_a   1.000
_cell.length_b   1.000
_cell.length_c   1.000
_cell.angle_alpha   90.00
_cell.angle_beta   90.00
_cell.angle_gamma   90.00
#
_symmetry.space_group_name_H-M   'P 1'
#
loop_
_entity.id
_entity.type
_entity.pdbx_description
1 polymer ?
#
loop_
_entity_poly.entity_id
_entity_poly.type
_entity_poly.pdbx_seq_one_letter_code
_entity_poly.pdbx_strand_id
1 'polypeptide(L)' 'MSDALQSARIHLAELREELAAATLAGLADHPAYSADLQEEMEQARVAYTAAAVSEIAAFRAQISGPQVG' A
#
# COMPACT_ATOMS: atom_id res chain seq x y z
N MET A 1 8.06 -3.30 -13.03
CA MET A 1 7.26 -3.30 -11.81
C MET A 1 5.94 -3.95 -12.14
N SER A 2 5.53 -4.97 -11.39
CA SER A 2 4.27 -5.68 -11.59
C SER A 2 3.09 -4.72 -11.46
N ASP A 3 2.00 -5.01 -12.17
CA ASP A 3 0.79 -4.18 -12.12
C ASP A 3 0.21 -4.09 -10.70
N ALA A 4 0.28 -5.19 -9.94
CA ALA A 4 -0.14 -5.22 -8.54
C ALA A 4 0.70 -4.26 -7.67
N LEU A 5 2.03 -4.24 -7.83
CA LEU A 5 2.88 -3.33 -7.07
C LEU A 5 2.67 -1.87 -7.51
N GLN A 6 2.50 -1.61 -8.80
CA GLN A 6 2.20 -0.27 -9.31
C GLN A 6 0.87 0.25 -8.79
N SER A 7 -0.20 -0.55 -8.83
CA SER A 7 -1.51 -0.17 -8.31
C SER A 7 -1.47 0.07 -6.79
N ALA A 8 -0.87 -0.82 -6.01
CA ALA A 8 -0.76 -0.64 -4.56
C ALA A 8 0.07 0.59 -4.17
N ARG A 9 1.12 0.91 -4.95
CA ARG A 9 1.94 2.11 -4.74
C ARG A 9 1.16 3.40 -5.03
N ILE A 10 0.36 3.41 -6.10
CA ILE A 10 -0.49 4.55 -6.47
C ILE A 10 -1.54 4.76 -5.38
N HIS A 11 -2.24 3.70 -4.99
CA HIS A 11 -3.28 3.78 -3.97
C HIS A 11 -2.74 4.30 -2.62
N LEU A 12 -1.56 3.82 -2.18
CA LEU A 12 -0.93 4.34 -0.96
C LEU A 12 -0.50 5.82 -1.09
N ALA A 13 -0.21 6.31 -2.30
CA ALA A 13 0.08 7.72 -2.54
C ALA A 13 -1.21 8.56 -2.46
N GLU A 14 -2.30 8.09 -3.07
CA GLU A 14 -3.61 8.73 -3.02
C GLU A 14 -4.11 8.90 -1.57
N LEU A 15 -4.00 7.85 -0.74
CA LEU A 15 -4.39 7.91 0.68
C LEU A 15 -3.56 8.92 1.49
N ARG A 16 -2.28 9.13 1.12
CA ARG A 16 -1.44 10.16 1.75
C ARG A 16 -1.87 11.57 1.33
N GLU A 17 -2.26 11.74 0.08
CA GLU A 17 -2.82 13.01 -0.41
C GLU A 17 -4.17 13.29 0.26
N GLU A 18 -5.02 12.27 0.41
CA GLU A 18 -6.28 12.37 1.15
C GLU A 18 -6.05 12.77 2.60
N LEU A 19 -5.11 12.13 3.31
CA LEU A 19 -4.77 12.52 4.68
C LEU A 19 -4.33 13.99 4.78
N ALA A 20 -3.51 14.45 3.83
CA ALA A 20 -3.10 15.86 3.79
C ALA A 20 -4.29 16.79 3.56
N ALA A 21 -5.17 16.45 2.62
CA ALA A 21 -6.39 17.21 2.34
C ALA A 21 -7.36 17.23 3.53
N ALA A 22 -7.59 16.08 4.17
CA ALA A 22 -8.44 15.94 5.35
C ALA A 22 -7.90 16.74 6.54
N THR A 23 -6.58 16.78 6.71
CA THR A 23 -5.94 17.61 7.74
C THR A 23 -6.20 19.09 7.48
N LEU A 24 -6.04 19.56 6.23
CA LEU A 24 -6.33 20.95 5.86
C LEU A 24 -7.82 21.30 6.00
N ALA A 25 -8.71 20.34 5.80
CA ALA A 25 -10.15 20.51 5.93
C ALA A 25 -10.67 20.37 7.39
N GLY A 26 -9.81 20.02 8.35
CA GLY A 26 -10.21 19.73 9.73
C GLY A 26 -10.99 18.41 9.90
N LEU A 27 -11.03 17.56 8.87
CA LEU A 27 -11.67 16.24 8.92
C LEU A 27 -10.81 15.20 9.64
N ALA A 28 -9.50 15.43 9.77
CA ALA A 28 -8.61 14.54 10.52
C ALA A 28 -9.01 14.41 12.00
N ASP A 29 -9.70 15.40 12.56
CA ASP A 29 -10.20 15.36 13.95
C ASP A 29 -11.56 14.64 14.08
N HIS A 30 -12.22 14.33 12.95
CA HIS A 30 -13.49 13.61 12.96
C HIS A 30 -13.25 12.10 13.20
N PRO A 31 -13.66 11.53 14.35
CA PRO A 31 -13.19 10.20 14.76
C PRO A 31 -13.53 9.05 13.80
N ALA A 32 -14.73 9.07 13.20
CA ALA A 32 -15.11 8.02 12.25
C ALA A 32 -14.29 8.09 10.96
N TYR A 33 -14.16 9.28 10.38
CA TYR A 33 -13.38 9.51 9.17
C TYR A 33 -11.90 9.17 9.36
N SER A 34 -11.30 9.59 10.49
CA SER A 34 -9.89 9.29 10.75
C SER A 34 -9.65 7.82 11.07
N ALA A 35 -10.59 7.12 11.69
CA ALA A 35 -10.52 5.67 11.89
C ALA A 35 -10.59 4.92 10.54
N ASP A 36 -11.54 5.28 9.68
CA ASP A 36 -11.72 4.65 8.37
C ASP A 36 -10.47 4.86 7.49
N LEU A 37 -9.95 6.09 7.43
CA LEU A 37 -8.75 6.42 6.64
C LEU A 37 -7.49 5.72 7.18
N GLN A 38 -7.38 5.54 8.50
CA GLN A 38 -6.27 4.78 9.10
C GLN A 38 -6.36 3.30 8.77
N GLU A 39 -7.55 2.71 8.83
CA GLU A 39 -7.77 1.32 8.47
C GLU A 39 -7.41 1.08 7.00
N GLU A 40 -7.90 1.92 6.08
CA GLU A 40 -7.61 1.81 4.66
C GLU A 40 -6.12 1.98 4.36
N MET A 41 -5.45 2.94 5.02
CA MET A 41 -4.00 3.13 4.86
C MET A 41 -3.20 1.92 5.37
N GLU A 42 -3.66 1.22 6.40
CA GLU A 42 -3.01 -0.01 6.86
C GLU A 42 -3.22 -1.16 5.88
N GLN A 43 -4.44 -1.34 5.36
CA GLN A 43 -4.73 -2.33 4.32
C GLN A 43 -3.87 -2.08 3.06
N ALA A 44 -3.75 -0.83 2.62
CA ALA A 44 -2.92 -0.45 1.48
C ALA A 44 -1.43 -0.74 1.71
N ARG A 45 -0.91 -0.55 2.94
CA ARG A 45 0.48 -0.91 3.29
C ARG A 45 0.73 -2.41 3.22
N VAL A 46 -0.21 -3.21 3.72
CA VAL A 46 -0.14 -4.67 3.65
C VAL A 46 -0.14 -5.11 2.18
N ALA A 47 -1.06 -4.57 1.36
CA ALA A 47 -1.14 -4.87 -0.07
C ALA A 47 0.16 -4.50 -0.81
N TYR A 48 0.71 -3.31 -0.56
CA TYR A 48 1.99 -2.88 -1.13
C TYR A 48 3.13 -3.83 -0.74
N THR A 49 3.22 -4.18 0.54
CA THR A 49 4.27 -5.07 1.05
C THR A 49 4.17 -6.46 0.43
N ALA A 50 2.96 -7.03 0.36
CA ALA A 50 2.72 -8.33 -0.25
C ALA A 50 3.09 -8.33 -1.74
N ALA A 51 2.70 -7.28 -2.49
CA ALA A 51 3.05 -7.14 -3.90
C ALA A 51 4.56 -6.97 -4.11
N ALA A 52 5.23 -6.18 -3.27
CA ALA A 52 6.67 -5.94 -3.36
C ALA A 52 7.47 -7.22 -3.08
N VAL A 53 7.14 -7.93 -1.99
CA VAL A 53 7.81 -9.19 -1.64
C VAL A 53 7.56 -10.26 -2.69
N SER A 54 6.36 -10.32 -3.26
CA SER A 54 6.03 -11.25 -4.35
C SER A 54 6.84 -10.96 -5.62
N GLU A 55 7.01 -9.69 -6.00
CA GLU A 55 7.84 -9.32 -7.14
C GLU A 55 9.32 -9.65 -6.91
N ILE A 56 9.84 -9.40 -5.70
CA ILE A 56 11.20 -9.80 -5.32
C ILE A 56 11.37 -11.32 -5.40
N ALA A 57 10.38 -12.08 -4.94
CA ALA A 57 10.39 -13.54 -5.03
C ALA A 57 10.38 -14.02 -6.49
N ALA A 58 9.61 -13.36 -7.35
CA ALA A 58 9.58 -13.67 -8.79
C ALA A 58 10.94 -13.40 -9.45
N PHE A 59 11.59 -12.26 -9.17
CA PHE A 59 12.93 -11.99 -9.69
C PHE A 59 13.98 -12.96 -9.15
N ARG A 60 13.92 -13.29 -7.86
CA ARG A 60 14.80 -14.29 -7.26
C ARG A 60 14.64 -15.65 -7.93
N ALA A 61 13.42 -16.06 -8.25
CA ALA A 61 13.14 -17.31 -8.95
C ALA A 61 13.70 -17.33 -10.39
N GLN A 62 13.73 -16.19 -11.08
CA GLN A 62 14.34 -16.08 -12.42
C GLN A 62 15.87 -16.27 -12.38
N ILE A 63 16.52 -15.84 -11.30
CA ILE A 63 17.98 -15.89 -11.15
C ILE A 63 18.44 -17.25 -10.61
N SER A 64 17.74 -17.78 -9.59
CA SER A 64 18.20 -18.93 -8.80
C SER A 64 17.29 -20.17 -8.92
N GLY A 65 16.25 -20.11 -9.74
CA GLY A 65 15.16 -21.07 -9.74
C GLY A 65 14.19 -20.85 -8.57
N PRO A 66 12.97 -21.44 -8.62
CA PRO A 66 12.02 -21.35 -7.52
C PRO A 66 12.62 -21.86 -6.22
N GLN A 67 12.63 -21.01 -5.19
CA GLN A 67 13.03 -21.43 -3.85
C GLN A 67 11.85 -22.14 -3.20
N VAL A 68 11.94 -23.46 -3.16
CA VAL A 68 10.99 -24.34 -2.48
C VAL A 68 11.57 -24.68 -1.11
N GLY A 69 10.78 -24.42 -0.06
CA GLY A 69 11.08 -24.75 1.34
C GLY A 69 9.86 -25.40 1.97
#